data_AF-A0A438F201-F1
#
_entry.id   AF-A0A438F201-F1
#
_cell.length_a   1.000
_cell.length_b   1.000
_cell.length_c   1.000
_cell.angle_alpha   90.00
_cell.angle_beta   90.00
_cell.angle_gamma   90.00
#
_symmetry.space_group_name_H-M   'P 1'
#
loop_
_entity.id
_entity.type
_entity.pdbx_description
1 polymer ?
#
loop_
_entity_poly.entity_id
_entity_poly.type
_entity_poly.pdbx_seq_one_letter_code
_entity_poly.pdbx_strand_id
1 'polypeptide(L)'
;MENPKPLSGFAATLQNVKNNLGFRSKWSELNEAIRDLGTYIPLVLALTLAKDPDLDTTLIFTTIYNIITGALCGVPMPVQPMNSIAAAAISNESSFGIPEVMAAGICTSGLCFFWVKTEESRGGGSDDGDGWGVGGLRKRGLGEEEEEMKVGPSSIKVVKISKHASKEGFIKGAIPQLPLSLLNSVIAVCKLSSNLFLGKNCTVTSVSVTVGLMNLVGCWFGAMLCCHGAGGAAGQYKFGGRSGGCVDFLVAAKLVLGLALGCSLAKLLNQFPVGVLGVLL
;
A
#
# COMPACT_ATOMS: atom_id res chain seq x y z
N MET A 1 -24.66 25.86 -30.62
CA MET A 1 -23.96 25.28 -29.46
C MET A 1 -22.48 25.21 -29.83
N GLU A 2 -21.68 26.13 -29.33
CA GLU A 2 -20.21 26.09 -29.50
C GLU A 2 -19.67 24.85 -28.78
N ASN A 3 -18.96 24.00 -29.53
CA ASN A 3 -18.20 22.89 -28.96
C ASN A 3 -17.05 23.52 -28.13
N PRO A 4 -16.90 23.24 -26.83
CA PRO A 4 -15.85 23.86 -26.03
C PRO A 4 -14.47 23.55 -26.64
N LYS A 5 -13.66 24.58 -26.84
CA LYS A 5 -12.30 24.46 -27.37
C LYS A 5 -11.51 23.41 -26.56
N PRO A 6 -10.75 22.51 -27.20
CA PRO A 6 -9.95 21.53 -26.47
C PRO A 6 -8.95 22.28 -25.58
N LEU A 7 -9.07 22.10 -24.26
CA LEU A 7 -8.09 22.60 -23.31
C LEU A 7 -6.73 21.95 -23.62
N SER A 8 -5.67 22.74 -23.78
CA SER A 8 -4.30 22.25 -23.96
C SER A 8 -3.41 22.65 -22.78
N GLY A 9 -2.44 21.80 -22.44
CA GLY A 9 -1.44 22.07 -21.39
C GLY A 9 -1.96 21.89 -19.95
N PHE A 10 -1.43 22.69 -19.02
CA PHE A 10 -1.67 22.59 -17.57
C PHE A 10 -3.16 22.63 -17.19
N ALA A 11 -3.96 23.41 -17.90
CA ALA A 11 -5.39 23.50 -17.64
C ALA A 11 -6.13 22.18 -17.93
N ALA A 12 -5.70 21.43 -18.95
CA ALA A 12 -6.24 20.10 -19.25
C ALA A 12 -5.83 19.09 -18.15
N THR A 13 -4.58 19.19 -17.66
CA THR A 13 -4.11 18.38 -16.53
C THR A 13 -4.91 18.67 -15.26
N LEU A 14 -5.15 19.95 -14.95
CA LEU A 14 -5.91 20.34 -13.77
C LEU A 14 -7.37 19.88 -13.86
N GLN A 15 -7.97 19.98 -15.04
CA GLN A 15 -9.33 19.50 -15.29
C GLN A 15 -9.41 17.97 -15.18
N ASN A 16 -8.41 17.24 -15.66
CA ASN A 16 -8.32 15.78 -15.50
C ASN A 16 -8.18 15.38 -14.02
N VAL A 17 -7.34 16.07 -13.25
CA VAL A 17 -7.22 15.84 -11.79
C VAL A 17 -8.54 16.13 -11.10
N LYS A 18 -9.19 17.24 -11.41
CA LYS A 18 -10.51 17.59 -10.84
C LYS A 18 -11.58 16.54 -11.18
N ASN A 19 -11.58 16.04 -12.41
CA ASN A 19 -12.50 14.97 -12.84
C ASN A 19 -12.16 13.62 -12.17
N ASN A 20 -10.88 13.38 -11.87
CA ASN A 20 -10.41 12.17 -11.20
C ASN A 20 -10.77 12.15 -9.71
N LEU A 21 -10.77 13.31 -9.05
CA LEU A 21 -11.10 13.47 -7.62
C LEU A 21 -12.59 13.80 -7.36
N GLY A 22 -13.42 13.83 -8.40
CA GLY A 22 -14.83 14.20 -8.27
C GLY A 22 -15.64 13.19 -7.45
N PHE A 23 -16.16 13.65 -6.31
CA PHE A 23 -17.05 12.86 -5.44
C PHE A 23 -18.38 12.52 -6.11
N ARG A 24 -18.90 11.32 -5.86
CA ARG A 24 -20.27 10.95 -6.25
C ARG A 24 -21.21 10.87 -5.05
N SER A 25 -20.76 10.33 -3.91
CA SER A 25 -21.65 10.07 -2.76
C SER A 25 -20.87 9.95 -1.45
N LYS A 26 -21.15 10.86 -0.51
CA LYS A 26 -20.49 10.91 0.81
C LYS A 26 -20.66 9.63 1.64
N TRP A 27 -21.82 8.97 1.56
CA TRP A 27 -22.10 7.76 2.33
C TRP A 27 -21.36 6.53 1.81
N SER A 28 -21.22 6.47 0.49
CA SER A 28 -20.46 5.41 -0.17
C SER A 28 -18.97 5.50 0.19
N GLU A 29 -18.43 6.73 0.15
CA GLU A 29 -17.05 7.04 0.48
C GLU A 29 -16.73 6.79 1.97
N LEU A 30 -17.67 7.06 2.88
CA LEU A 30 -17.51 6.73 4.29
C LEU A 30 -17.46 5.20 4.53
N ASN A 31 -18.39 4.45 3.94
CA ASN A 31 -18.44 2.98 4.08
C ASN A 31 -17.17 2.32 3.53
N GLU A 32 -16.65 2.88 2.43
CA GLU A 32 -15.40 2.49 1.82
C GLU A 32 -14.21 2.71 2.76
N ALA A 33 -14.08 3.91 3.31
CA ALA A 33 -13.01 4.26 4.22
C ALA A 33 -13.00 3.36 5.47
N ILE A 34 -14.18 3.06 6.04
CA ILE A 34 -14.32 2.16 7.19
C ILE A 34 -13.82 0.75 6.86
N ARG A 35 -14.15 0.21 5.68
CA ARG A 35 -13.68 -1.12 5.26
C ARG A 35 -12.17 -1.15 5.09
N ASP A 36 -11.59 -0.18 4.38
CA ASP A 36 -10.15 -0.16 4.16
C ASP A 36 -9.39 0.05 5.47
N LEU A 37 -9.92 0.88 6.37
CA LEU A 37 -9.39 1.03 7.71
C LEU A 37 -9.43 -0.29 8.50
N GLY A 38 -10.50 -1.08 8.36
CA GLY A 38 -10.64 -2.40 8.98
C GLY A 38 -9.59 -3.44 8.54
N THR A 39 -9.04 -3.29 7.33
CA THR A 39 -7.91 -4.13 6.86
C THR A 39 -6.55 -3.50 7.16
N TYR A 40 -6.48 -2.16 7.14
CA TYR A 40 -5.25 -1.41 7.36
C TYR A 40 -4.80 -1.43 8.82
N ILE A 41 -5.72 -1.25 9.78
CA ILE A 41 -5.40 -1.23 11.21
C ILE A 41 -4.72 -2.54 11.65
N PRO A 42 -5.26 -3.74 11.35
CA PRO A 42 -4.61 -4.99 11.73
C PRO A 42 -3.24 -5.19 11.07
N LEU A 43 -3.07 -4.83 9.80
CA LEU A 43 -1.78 -4.97 9.14
C LEU A 43 -0.70 -4.07 9.76
N VAL A 44 -1.06 -2.80 9.99
CA VAL A 44 -0.18 -1.83 10.63
C VAL A 44 0.13 -2.25 12.07
N LEU A 45 -0.87 -2.72 12.80
CA LEU A 45 -0.75 -3.30 14.13
C LEU A 45 0.31 -4.41 14.18
N ALA A 46 0.17 -5.41 13.32
CA ALA A 46 1.06 -6.56 13.30
C ALA A 46 2.52 -6.18 13.08
N LEU A 47 2.74 -5.21 12.19
CA LEU A 47 4.06 -4.69 11.87
C LEU A 47 4.65 -3.82 12.98
N THR A 48 3.83 -2.95 13.58
CA THR A 48 4.26 -2.08 14.68
C THR A 48 4.66 -2.91 15.89
N LEU A 49 3.85 -3.89 16.30
CA LEU A 49 4.19 -4.77 17.44
C LEU A 49 5.43 -5.63 17.19
N ALA A 50 5.67 -6.05 15.95
CA ALA A 50 6.80 -6.95 15.67
C ALA A 50 8.15 -6.23 15.52
N LYS A 51 8.17 -4.97 15.04
CA LYS A 51 9.40 -4.34 14.57
C LYS A 51 9.54 -2.83 14.83
N ASP A 52 8.58 -2.17 15.47
CA ASP A 52 8.56 -0.71 15.69
C ASP A 52 8.99 0.16 14.48
N PRO A 53 8.45 -0.04 13.26
CA PRO A 53 8.59 0.95 12.20
C PRO A 53 7.99 2.29 12.62
N ASP A 54 8.54 3.40 12.09
CA ASP A 54 8.02 4.74 12.30
C ASP A 54 6.59 4.85 11.73
N LEU A 55 5.60 4.58 12.59
CA LEU A 55 4.18 4.54 12.26
C LEU A 55 3.70 5.89 11.71
N ASP A 56 4.16 6.98 12.32
CA ASP A 56 3.84 8.35 11.90
C ASP A 56 4.31 8.60 10.47
N THR A 57 5.57 8.26 10.17
CA THR A 57 6.16 8.40 8.84
C THR A 57 5.37 7.57 7.82
N THR A 58 5.00 6.34 8.19
CA THR A 58 4.18 5.46 7.35
C THR A 58 2.81 6.07 7.04
N LEU A 59 2.11 6.62 8.03
CA LEU A 59 0.80 7.24 7.86
C LEU A 59 0.87 8.50 6.99
N ILE A 60 1.92 9.31 7.14
CA ILE A 60 2.16 10.49 6.31
C ILE A 60 2.45 10.10 4.86
N PHE A 61 3.38 9.18 4.62
CA PHE A 61 3.73 8.75 3.27
C PHE A 61 2.54 8.07 2.58
N THR A 62 1.85 7.15 3.27
CA THR A 62 0.65 6.50 2.69
C THR A 62 -0.46 7.50 2.38
N THR A 63 -0.64 8.54 3.19
CA THR A 63 -1.58 9.64 2.92
C THR A 63 -1.22 10.36 1.62
N ILE A 64 0.03 10.80 1.48
CA ILE A 64 0.52 11.49 0.29
C ILE A 64 0.35 10.60 -0.95
N TYR A 65 0.75 9.33 -0.85
CA TYR A 65 0.64 8.41 -1.98
C TYR A 65 -0.80 8.14 -2.38
N ASN A 66 -1.73 7.95 -1.44
CA ASN A 66 -3.15 7.78 -1.75
C ASN A 66 -3.70 8.96 -2.56
N ILE A 67 -3.36 10.20 -2.19
CA ILE A 67 -3.77 11.40 -2.92
C ILE A 67 -3.16 11.41 -4.33
N ILE A 68 -1.86 11.14 -4.45
CA ILE A 68 -1.14 11.12 -5.74
C ILE A 68 -1.76 10.07 -6.67
N THR A 69 -1.96 8.84 -6.21
CA THR A 69 -2.55 7.78 -7.04
C THR A 69 -4.02 8.02 -7.37
N GLY A 70 -4.80 8.58 -6.45
CA GLY A 70 -6.18 9.01 -6.74
C GLY A 70 -6.22 10.09 -7.84
N ALA A 71 -5.31 11.05 -7.80
CA ALA A 71 -5.20 12.10 -8.81
C ALA A 71 -4.73 11.57 -10.18
N LEU A 72 -3.75 10.66 -10.20
CA LEU A 72 -3.16 10.12 -11.42
C LEU A 72 -4.05 9.08 -12.10
N CYS A 73 -4.51 8.08 -11.35
CA CYS A 73 -5.24 6.94 -11.90
C CYS A 73 -6.75 7.21 -11.99
N GLY A 74 -7.28 8.12 -11.16
CA GLY A 74 -8.69 8.51 -11.17
C GLY A 74 -9.67 7.39 -10.80
N VAL A 75 -9.15 6.32 -10.22
CA VAL A 75 -9.86 5.15 -9.72
C VAL A 75 -9.53 4.98 -8.23
N PRO A 76 -10.45 4.43 -7.45
CA PRO A 76 -10.25 4.22 -6.03
C PRO A 76 -9.17 3.12 -5.89
N MET A 77 -8.02 3.50 -5.32
CA MET A 77 -6.85 2.64 -5.11
C MET A 77 -6.27 2.91 -3.71
N PRO A 78 -6.62 2.09 -2.71
CA PRO A 78 -6.10 2.26 -1.37
C PRO A 78 -4.68 1.70 -1.30
N VAL A 79 -3.77 2.50 -0.76
CA VAL A 79 -2.41 2.08 -0.44
C VAL A 79 -2.44 1.31 0.90
N GLN A 80 -1.96 0.07 0.86
CA GLN A 80 -1.93 -0.87 2.00
C GLN A 80 -0.51 -1.45 2.20
N PRO A 81 -0.13 -1.86 3.43
CA PRO A 81 1.15 -2.52 3.67
C PRO A 81 1.31 -3.83 2.90
N MET A 82 2.54 -4.20 2.53
CA MET A 82 2.83 -5.44 1.81
C MET A 82 2.71 -6.69 2.71
N ASN A 83 1.69 -7.53 2.50
CA ASN A 83 1.40 -8.69 3.35
C ASN A 83 2.57 -9.69 3.47
N SER A 84 3.30 -10.01 2.39
CA SER A 84 4.34 -11.06 2.45
C SER A 84 5.62 -10.59 3.15
N ILE A 85 6.11 -9.37 2.89
CA ILE A 85 7.23 -8.80 3.67
C ILE A 85 6.82 -8.59 5.14
N ALA A 86 5.57 -8.18 5.40
CA ALA A 86 5.07 -8.07 6.76
C ALA A 86 5.08 -9.41 7.49
N ALA A 87 4.56 -10.46 6.85
CA ALA A 87 4.60 -11.81 7.39
C ALA A 87 6.04 -12.31 7.61
N ALA A 88 6.97 -12.04 6.69
CA ALA A 88 8.38 -12.42 6.82
C ALA A 88 9.07 -11.72 7.99
N ALA A 89 8.74 -10.43 8.21
CA ALA A 89 9.26 -9.65 9.32
C ALA A 89 8.75 -10.15 10.68
N ILE A 90 7.45 -10.47 10.77
CA ILE A 90 6.83 -11.03 11.98
C ILE A 90 7.37 -12.44 12.26
N SER A 91 7.63 -13.24 11.21
CA SER A 91 8.09 -14.64 11.38
C SER A 91 9.58 -14.77 11.77
N ASN A 92 10.39 -13.73 11.57
CA ASN A 92 11.86 -13.76 11.76
C ASN A 92 12.34 -12.62 12.65
N GLU A 93 11.85 -12.57 13.90
CA GLU A 93 12.07 -11.46 14.82
C GLU A 93 13.55 -11.14 15.09
N SER A 94 14.43 -12.14 15.21
CA SER A 94 15.84 -11.93 15.56
C SER A 94 16.78 -11.65 14.39
N SER A 95 16.40 -11.98 13.15
CA SER A 95 17.30 -11.95 11.98
C SER A 95 16.86 -11.02 10.84
N PHE A 96 15.68 -10.42 10.92
CA PHE A 96 15.12 -9.59 9.84
C PHE A 96 14.55 -8.28 10.40
N GLY A 97 15.39 -7.28 10.61
CA GLY A 97 15.03 -6.00 11.23
C GLY A 97 14.53 -4.94 10.24
N ILE A 98 14.33 -3.72 10.73
CA ILE A 98 13.92 -2.56 9.90
C ILE A 98 14.86 -2.36 8.69
N PRO A 99 16.21 -2.37 8.82
CA PRO A 99 17.09 -2.17 7.67
C PRO A 99 16.93 -3.24 6.58
N GLU A 100 16.69 -4.50 6.95
CA GLU A 100 16.43 -5.61 6.02
C GLU A 100 15.06 -5.45 5.33
N VAL A 101 14.04 -5.07 6.09
CA VAL A 101 12.68 -4.80 5.57
C VAL A 101 12.73 -3.64 4.55
N MET A 102 13.35 -2.52 4.91
CA MET A 102 13.48 -1.35 4.03
C MET A 102 14.31 -1.67 2.79
N ALA A 103 15.38 -2.45 2.94
CA ALA A 103 16.15 -2.95 1.81
C ALA A 103 15.33 -3.85 0.88
N ALA A 104 14.52 -4.77 1.43
CA ALA A 104 13.62 -5.61 0.65
C ALA A 104 12.69 -4.75 -0.21
N GLY A 105 12.11 -3.69 0.37
CA GLY A 105 11.22 -2.78 -0.34
C GLY A 105 11.89 -2.02 -1.48
N ILE A 106 13.08 -1.49 -1.24
CA ILE A 106 13.88 -0.83 -2.28
C ILE A 106 14.24 -1.80 -3.40
N CYS A 107 14.66 -3.02 -3.06
CA CYS A 107 14.98 -4.07 -4.03
C CYS A 107 13.75 -4.47 -4.85
N THR A 108 12.62 -4.77 -4.21
CA THR A 108 11.36 -5.12 -4.90
C THR A 108 10.93 -3.99 -5.83
N SER A 109 11.07 -2.73 -5.41
CA SER A 109 10.71 -1.55 -6.20
C SER A 109 11.55 -1.38 -7.45
N GLY A 110 12.87 -1.49 -7.30
CA GLY A 110 13.81 -1.42 -8.43
C GLY A 110 13.56 -2.54 -9.44
N LEU A 111 13.28 -3.74 -8.94
CA LEU A 111 13.02 -4.91 -9.77
C LEU A 111 11.65 -4.84 -10.46
N CYS A 112 10.59 -4.43 -9.76
CA CYS A 112 9.27 -4.20 -10.38
C CYS A 112 9.35 -3.14 -11.48
N PHE A 113 10.04 -2.02 -11.22
CA PHE A 113 10.24 -0.97 -12.22
C PHE A 113 11.00 -1.49 -13.44
N PHE A 114 12.08 -2.25 -13.23
CA PHE A 114 12.87 -2.84 -14.31
C PHE A 114 12.07 -3.88 -15.09
N TRP A 115 11.40 -4.81 -14.41
CA TRP A 115 10.59 -5.86 -15.04
C TRP A 115 9.47 -5.32 -15.90
N VAL A 116 8.73 -4.32 -15.41
CA VAL A 116 7.63 -3.72 -16.18
C VAL A 116 8.15 -2.99 -17.41
N LYS A 117 9.30 -2.31 -17.31
CA LYS A 117 9.96 -1.70 -18.48
C LYS A 117 10.35 -2.75 -19.53
N THR A 118 10.82 -3.92 -19.10
CA THR A 118 11.20 -5.04 -19.97
C THR A 118 9.97 -5.69 -20.62
N GLU A 119 8.89 -5.89 -19.88
CA GLU A 119 7.66 -6.52 -20.38
C GLU A 119 6.89 -5.62 -21.34
N GLU A 120 6.86 -4.31 -21.09
CA GLU A 120 6.33 -3.30 -22.02
C GLU A 120 7.06 -3.35 -23.39
N SER A 121 8.33 -3.77 -23.39
CA SER A 121 9.12 -3.93 -24.62
C SER A 121 8.91 -5.28 -25.32
N ARG A 122 8.25 -6.26 -24.68
CA ARG A 122 8.00 -7.61 -25.22
C ARG A 122 6.60 -7.82 -25.82
N GLY A 123 5.73 -6.81 -25.75
CA GLY A 123 4.40 -6.85 -26.33
C GLY A 123 3.38 -7.54 -25.40
N GLY A 124 2.33 -6.80 -25.04
CA GLY A 124 1.29 -7.25 -24.12
C GLY A 124 0.50 -8.44 -24.66
N GLY A 125 0.76 -9.63 -24.10
CA GLY A 125 -0.16 -10.76 -24.14
C GLY A 125 -0.96 -10.78 -22.85
N SER A 126 -2.27 -10.53 -22.95
CA SER A 126 -3.22 -10.90 -21.90
C SER A 126 -3.44 -12.40 -21.98
N ASP A 127 -2.86 -13.17 -21.08
CA ASP A 127 -3.29 -14.55 -20.84
C ASP A 127 -4.42 -14.55 -19.80
N ASP A 128 -5.58 -15.05 -20.24
CA ASP A 128 -6.70 -15.42 -19.39
C ASP A 128 -6.40 -16.81 -18.79
N GLY A 129 -6.50 -16.94 -17.46
CA GLY A 129 -6.21 -18.21 -16.76
C GLY A 129 -6.49 -18.18 -15.26
N ASP A 130 -7.74 -18.45 -14.92
CA ASP A 130 -8.27 -19.34 -13.87
C ASP A 130 -7.48 -19.51 -12.54
N GLY A 131 -8.18 -19.17 -11.44
CA GLY A 131 -8.23 -19.93 -10.18
C GLY A 131 -6.93 -20.25 -9.43
N TRP A 132 -6.60 -19.47 -8.40
CA TRP A 132 -5.56 -19.84 -7.41
C TRP A 132 -6.12 -19.88 -5.99
N GLY A 133 -6.15 -21.09 -5.43
CA GLY A 133 -6.51 -21.38 -4.05
C GLY A 133 -5.38 -21.04 -3.08
N VAL A 134 -5.75 -20.47 -1.94
CA VAL A 134 -4.83 -20.10 -0.85
C VAL A 134 -4.72 -21.28 0.11
N GLY A 135 -3.55 -21.91 0.20
CA GLY A 135 -3.31 -23.09 1.03
C GLY A 135 -2.13 -22.93 1.98
N GLY A 136 -2.41 -22.89 3.29
CA GLY A 136 -1.58 -23.46 4.35
C GLY A 136 -0.55 -22.55 5.02
N LEU A 137 -0.88 -22.00 6.20
CA LEU A 137 0.11 -21.48 7.15
C LEU A 137 0.01 -22.17 8.52
N ARG A 138 1.16 -22.65 8.99
CA ARG A 138 1.36 -23.47 10.19
C ARG A 138 1.63 -22.58 11.41
N LYS A 139 0.84 -22.76 12.48
CA LYS A 139 0.94 -22.01 13.74
C LYS A 139 2.21 -22.33 14.54
N ARG A 140 2.85 -21.32 15.12
CA ARG A 140 3.62 -21.39 16.39
C ARG A 140 3.70 -19.99 17.00
N GLY A 141 3.38 -19.88 18.29
CA GLY A 141 3.31 -18.63 19.03
C GLY A 141 4.47 -18.43 20.00
N LEU A 142 4.74 -17.17 20.31
CA LEU A 142 5.61 -16.57 21.35
C LEU A 142 5.11 -15.10 21.46
N GLY A 143 5.21 -14.31 22.53
CA GLY A 143 5.87 -14.33 23.83
C GLY A 143 6.01 -12.84 24.21
N GLU A 144 5.49 -12.43 25.37
CA GLU A 144 5.22 -11.04 25.79
C GLU A 144 6.49 -10.30 26.27
N GLU A 145 6.73 -9.05 25.86
CA GLU A 145 7.60 -8.08 26.59
C GLU A 145 7.14 -6.61 26.40
N GLU A 146 7.28 -5.80 27.46
CA GLU A 146 6.79 -4.41 27.67
C GLU A 146 7.90 -3.33 27.56
N GLU A 147 7.56 -2.11 27.10
CA GLU A 147 8.11 -0.74 27.42
C GLU A 147 8.07 0.19 26.17
N GLU A 148 8.09 1.54 26.17
CA GLU A 148 7.91 2.66 27.11
C GLU A 148 7.34 3.86 26.30
N MET A 149 6.62 4.77 26.96
CA MET A 149 5.74 5.82 26.45
C MET A 149 6.43 7.06 25.82
N LYS A 150 6.08 7.46 24.58
CA LYS A 150 6.46 8.78 24.01
C LYS A 150 5.47 9.39 23.01
N VAL A 151 4.58 10.27 23.47
CA VAL A 151 3.60 10.98 22.64
C VAL A 151 4.26 12.10 21.81
N GLY A 152 4.17 12.01 20.47
CA GLY A 152 4.49 13.10 19.53
C GLY A 152 4.95 12.58 18.16
N PRO A 153 4.81 13.35 17.06
CA PRO A 153 5.32 12.94 15.75
C PRO A 153 6.83 12.70 15.85
N SER A 154 7.25 11.46 15.64
CA SER A 154 8.67 11.11 15.71
C SER A 154 9.44 11.82 14.60
N SER A 155 10.64 12.30 14.92
CA SER A 155 11.51 12.92 13.92
C SER A 155 11.80 11.91 12.82
N ILE A 156 11.50 12.26 11.56
CA ILE A 156 11.77 11.42 10.39
C ILE A 156 13.27 11.05 10.41
N LYS A 157 13.57 9.77 10.62
CA LYS A 157 14.93 9.24 10.62
C LYS A 157 15.25 8.63 9.25
N VAL A 158 16.44 8.93 8.76
CA VAL A 158 16.97 8.27 7.57
C VAL A 158 17.53 6.91 7.97
N VAL A 159 17.03 5.83 7.35
CA VAL A 159 17.46 4.46 7.63
C VAL A 159 18.82 4.21 6.98
N LYS A 160 19.82 3.79 7.76
CA LYS A 160 21.12 3.38 7.24
C LYS A 160 21.08 1.92 6.80
N ILE A 161 21.08 1.69 5.49
CA ILE A 161 21.05 0.34 4.92
C ILE A 161 22.47 -0.18 4.72
N SER A 162 22.81 -1.27 5.42
CA SER A 162 24.10 -1.96 5.25
C SER A 162 24.05 -2.94 4.08
N LYS A 163 25.22 -3.32 3.53
CA LYS A 163 25.28 -4.36 2.48
C LYS A 163 24.71 -5.71 2.93
N HIS A 164 24.87 -6.03 4.22
CA HIS A 164 24.29 -7.24 4.82
C HIS A 164 22.76 -7.16 4.82
N ALA A 165 22.21 -6.04 5.28
CA ALA A 165 20.78 -5.79 5.29
C ALA A 165 20.18 -5.83 3.87
N SER A 166 20.91 -5.29 2.87
CA SER A 166 20.52 -5.42 1.46
C SER A 166 20.46 -6.86 0.97
N LYS A 167 21.43 -7.69 1.33
CA LYS A 167 21.47 -9.09 0.92
C LYS A 167 20.34 -9.90 1.57
N GLU A 168 20.17 -9.77 2.87
CA GLU A 168 19.11 -10.47 3.61
C GLU A 168 17.72 -9.99 3.20
N GLY A 169 17.54 -8.66 3.07
CA GLY A 169 16.33 -8.05 2.54
C GLY A 169 15.96 -8.55 1.15
N PHE A 170 16.94 -8.65 0.25
CA PHE A 170 16.72 -9.20 -1.08
C PHE A 170 16.28 -10.67 -1.04
N ILE A 171 17.01 -11.52 -0.32
CA ILE A 171 16.78 -12.98 -0.32
C ILE A 171 15.48 -13.34 0.40
N LYS A 172 15.28 -12.81 1.60
CA LYS A 172 14.16 -13.20 2.47
C LYS A 172 12.90 -12.37 2.25
N GLY A 173 13.02 -11.16 1.71
CA GLY A 173 11.90 -10.26 1.47
C GLY A 173 11.59 -10.08 -0.01
N ALA A 174 12.54 -9.60 -0.81
CA ALA A 174 12.25 -9.19 -2.18
C ALA A 174 11.86 -10.36 -3.09
N ILE A 175 12.60 -11.47 -3.06
CA ILE A 175 12.31 -12.67 -3.88
C ILE A 175 10.87 -13.18 -3.67
N PRO A 176 10.40 -13.46 -2.43
CA PRO A 176 9.03 -13.94 -2.23
C PRO A 176 7.96 -12.86 -2.49
N GLN A 177 8.29 -11.57 -2.34
CA GLN A 177 7.34 -10.47 -2.54
C GLN A 177 7.14 -10.11 -4.02
N LEU A 178 8.14 -10.36 -4.88
CA LEU A 178 8.09 -9.95 -6.29
C LEU A 178 6.92 -10.58 -7.07
N PRO A 179 6.71 -11.91 -7.06
CA PRO A 179 5.56 -12.52 -7.75
C PRO A 179 4.23 -11.98 -7.20
N LEU A 180 4.12 -11.87 -5.88
CA LEU A 180 2.90 -11.40 -5.24
C LEU A 180 2.58 -9.95 -5.62
N SER A 181 3.57 -9.07 -5.65
CA SER A 181 3.37 -7.65 -5.98
C SER A 181 3.07 -7.44 -7.46
N LEU A 182 3.73 -8.18 -8.34
CA LEU A 182 3.46 -8.09 -9.77
C LEU A 182 2.06 -8.61 -10.09
N LEU A 183 1.66 -9.76 -9.55
CA LEU A 183 0.36 -10.37 -9.83
C LEU A 183 -0.77 -9.63 -9.12
N ASN A 184 -0.68 -9.38 -7.81
CA ASN A 184 -1.76 -8.76 -7.04
C ASN A 184 -1.78 -7.24 -7.23
N SER A 185 -0.64 -6.58 -7.06
CA SER A 185 -0.58 -5.12 -6.95
C SER A 185 -0.39 -4.38 -8.27
N VAL A 186 -0.05 -5.09 -9.36
CA VAL A 186 0.09 -4.51 -10.70
C VAL A 186 -0.92 -5.13 -11.66
N ILE A 187 -0.79 -6.41 -11.99
CA ILE A 187 -1.59 -7.05 -13.05
C ILE A 187 -3.08 -7.13 -12.66
N ALA A 188 -3.39 -7.67 -11.48
CA ALA A 188 -4.77 -7.80 -11.02
C ALA A 188 -5.43 -6.43 -10.81
N VAL A 189 -4.72 -5.45 -10.25
CA VAL A 189 -5.21 -4.06 -10.12
C VAL A 189 -5.53 -3.45 -11.49
N CYS A 190 -4.65 -3.60 -12.48
CA CYS A 190 -4.89 -3.09 -13.84
C CYS A 190 -6.09 -3.77 -14.51
N LYS A 191 -6.16 -5.11 -14.49
CA LYS A 191 -7.27 -5.88 -15.08
C LYS A 191 -8.60 -5.59 -14.37
N LEU A 192 -8.58 -5.49 -13.04
CA LEU A 192 -9.75 -5.09 -12.26
C LEU A 192 -10.19 -3.68 -12.61
N SER A 193 -9.24 -2.75 -12.72
CA SER A 193 -9.52 -1.37 -13.05
C SER A 193 -10.13 -1.23 -14.45
N SER A 194 -9.61 -1.96 -15.45
CA SER A 194 -10.17 -1.95 -16.80
C SER A 194 -11.58 -2.54 -16.86
N ASN A 195 -11.87 -3.54 -16.02
CA ASN A 195 -13.18 -4.19 -15.98
C ASN A 195 -14.23 -3.37 -15.22
N LEU A 196 -13.84 -2.68 -14.14
CA LEU A 196 -14.78 -1.98 -13.26
C LEU A 196 -14.92 -0.48 -13.56
N PHE A 197 -13.86 0.18 -14.07
CA PHE A 197 -13.83 1.63 -14.29
C PHE A 197 -13.59 1.96 -15.77
N LEU A 198 -14.62 1.75 -16.59
CA LEU A 198 -14.59 2.01 -18.03
C LEU A 198 -14.19 3.47 -18.32
N GLY A 199 -13.20 3.66 -19.19
CA GLY A 199 -12.70 4.98 -19.62
C GLY A 199 -11.64 5.61 -18.70
N LYS A 200 -11.15 4.88 -17.68
CA LYS A 200 -10.02 5.29 -16.84
C LYS A 200 -8.75 4.53 -17.26
N ASN A 201 -7.63 5.24 -17.45
CA ASN A 201 -6.37 4.68 -17.95
C ASN A 201 -5.44 4.28 -16.78
N CYS A 202 -5.71 3.14 -16.14
CA CYS A 202 -4.83 2.58 -15.13
C CYS A 202 -3.87 1.56 -15.78
N THR A 203 -2.74 2.03 -16.29
CA THR A 203 -1.78 1.18 -17.02
C THR A 203 -0.81 0.48 -16.06
N VAL A 204 -0.32 -0.69 -16.48
CA VAL A 204 0.71 -1.47 -15.77
C VAL A 204 1.92 -0.59 -15.44
N THR A 205 2.34 0.25 -16.39
CA THR A 205 3.46 1.19 -16.21
C THR A 205 3.15 2.24 -15.15
N SER A 206 1.96 2.87 -15.19
CA SER A 206 1.58 3.89 -14.19
C SER A 206 1.50 3.30 -12.77
N VAL A 207 0.85 2.15 -12.62
CA VAL A 207 0.73 1.46 -11.33
C VAL A 207 2.10 1.05 -10.81
N SER A 208 2.95 0.44 -11.65
CA SER A 208 4.30 0.01 -11.27
C SER A 208 5.22 1.18 -10.89
N VAL A 209 5.11 2.31 -11.60
CA VAL A 209 5.84 3.54 -11.26
C VAL A 209 5.41 4.06 -9.89
N THR A 210 4.11 4.08 -9.58
CA THR A 210 3.62 4.56 -8.28
C THR A 210 4.02 3.64 -7.13
N VAL A 211 3.95 2.31 -7.32
CA VAL A 211 4.42 1.31 -6.33
C VAL A 211 5.94 1.36 -6.15
N GLY A 212 6.69 1.54 -7.24
CA GLY A 212 8.14 1.67 -7.19
C GLY A 212 8.57 2.94 -6.46
N LEU A 213 7.99 4.10 -6.81
CA LEU A 213 8.29 5.38 -6.17
C LEU A 213 7.92 5.40 -4.70
N MET A 214 6.77 4.83 -4.33
CA MET A 214 6.32 4.90 -2.93
C MET A 214 7.26 4.18 -1.97
N ASN A 215 7.76 3.03 -2.39
CA ASN A 215 8.64 2.20 -1.59
C ASN A 215 10.10 2.65 -1.72
N LEU A 216 10.55 3.09 -2.89
CA LEU A 216 11.91 3.61 -3.07
C LEU A 216 12.18 4.84 -2.20
N VAL A 217 11.22 5.75 -2.12
CA VAL A 217 11.34 6.97 -1.30
C VAL A 217 10.98 6.66 0.16
N GLY A 218 9.82 6.05 0.42
CA GLY A 218 9.32 5.81 1.77
C GLY A 218 10.26 4.96 2.62
N CYS A 219 10.85 3.90 2.04
CA CYS A 219 11.75 3.01 2.80
C CYS A 219 13.02 3.71 3.28
N TRP A 220 13.48 4.76 2.60
CA TRP A 220 14.65 5.53 3.02
C TRP A 220 14.39 6.32 4.31
N PHE A 221 13.13 6.62 4.58
CA PHE A 221 12.65 7.37 5.74
C PHE A 221 11.99 6.46 6.79
N GLY A 222 12.07 5.13 6.64
CA GLY A 222 11.50 4.17 7.58
C GLY A 222 9.99 3.97 7.45
N ALA A 223 9.36 4.46 6.37
CA ALA A 223 7.96 4.16 6.09
C ALA A 223 7.80 2.67 5.76
N MET A 224 6.76 2.03 6.29
CA MET A 224 6.42 0.66 5.94
C MET A 224 6.21 0.52 4.43
N LEU A 225 6.58 -0.65 3.92
CA LEU A 225 6.42 -0.98 2.51
C LEU A 225 4.95 -1.09 2.17
N CYS A 226 4.56 -0.47 1.07
CA CYS A 226 3.19 -0.37 0.65
C CYS A 226 2.99 -0.83 -0.79
N CYS A 227 1.77 -1.21 -1.13
CA CYS A 227 1.38 -1.52 -2.49
C CYS A 227 -0.07 -1.11 -2.73
N HIS A 228 -0.54 -1.28 -3.96
CA HIS A 228 -1.97 -1.23 -4.29
C HIS A 228 -2.58 -2.61 -4.09
N GLY A 229 -3.73 -2.70 -3.44
CA GLY A 229 -4.44 -3.96 -3.23
C GLY A 229 -5.62 -4.09 -4.20
N ALA A 230 -5.65 -5.14 -5.04
CA ALA A 230 -6.81 -5.42 -5.89
C ALA A 230 -8.07 -5.70 -5.05
N GLY A 231 -7.91 -6.38 -3.90
CA GLY A 231 -9.00 -6.61 -2.95
C GLY A 231 -9.55 -5.32 -2.34
N GLY A 232 -8.67 -4.37 -2.00
CA GLY A 232 -9.03 -3.04 -1.55
C GLY A 232 -9.86 -2.32 -2.62
N ALA A 233 -9.34 -2.17 -3.84
CA ALA A 233 -10.02 -1.52 -4.96
C ALA A 233 -11.37 -2.19 -5.32
N ALA A 234 -11.45 -3.54 -5.32
CA ALA A 234 -12.69 -4.28 -5.57
C ALA A 234 -13.72 -4.03 -4.46
N GLY A 235 -13.25 -3.99 -3.21
CA GLY A 235 -14.05 -3.55 -2.08
C GLY A 235 -14.57 -2.14 -2.33
N GLN A 236 -13.71 -1.18 -2.67
CA GLN A 236 -14.09 0.22 -2.87
C GLN A 236 -15.22 0.29 -3.89
N TYR A 237 -15.07 -0.43 -5.00
CA TYR A 237 -16.13 -0.58 -5.98
C TYR A 237 -17.43 -1.18 -5.42
N LYS A 238 -17.37 -2.25 -4.62
CA LYS A 238 -18.56 -2.88 -4.01
C LYS A 238 -19.30 -1.94 -3.06
N PHE A 239 -18.58 -1.07 -2.36
CA PHE A 239 -19.16 -0.08 -1.45
C PHE A 239 -19.53 1.24 -2.15
N GLY A 240 -19.38 1.31 -3.48
CA GLY A 240 -19.83 2.39 -4.35
C GLY A 240 -18.77 3.44 -4.73
N GLY A 241 -17.50 3.23 -4.38
CA GLY A 241 -16.35 4.02 -4.82
C GLY A 241 -16.22 4.00 -6.35
N ARG A 242 -16.16 5.18 -6.97
CA ARG A 242 -16.11 5.34 -8.43
C ARG A 242 -15.07 6.33 -8.93
N SER A 243 -14.36 7.00 -8.04
CA SER A 243 -13.38 8.04 -8.37
C SER A 243 -12.13 7.91 -7.50
N GLY A 244 -11.05 8.57 -7.89
CA GLY A 244 -9.83 8.65 -7.07
C GLY A 244 -10.00 9.46 -5.79
N GLY A 245 -11.06 10.29 -5.67
CA GLY A 245 -11.37 11.03 -4.44
C GLY A 245 -12.03 10.15 -3.37
N CYS A 246 -12.44 8.91 -3.69
CA CYS A 246 -13.12 8.06 -2.72
C CYS A 246 -12.22 7.65 -1.54
N VAL A 247 -10.89 7.73 -1.70
CA VAL A 247 -9.92 7.53 -0.62
C VAL A 247 -9.72 8.75 0.28
N ASP A 248 -10.37 9.89 0.03
CA ASP A 248 -10.13 11.11 0.82
C ASP A 248 -10.55 10.95 2.29
N PHE A 249 -11.66 10.25 2.54
CA PHE A 249 -12.05 9.90 3.92
C PHE A 249 -11.07 8.91 4.56
N LEU A 250 -10.53 7.96 3.79
CA LEU A 250 -9.50 7.04 4.26
C LEU A 250 -8.21 7.80 4.61
N VAL A 251 -7.83 8.78 3.80
CA VAL A 251 -6.69 9.67 4.03
C VAL A 251 -6.90 10.50 5.30
N ALA A 252 -8.06 11.14 5.44
CA ALA A 252 -8.40 11.91 6.63
C ALA A 252 -8.37 11.02 7.88
N ALA A 253 -8.93 9.81 7.82
CA ALA A 253 -8.91 8.85 8.91
C ALA A 253 -7.47 8.42 9.28
N LYS A 254 -6.62 8.11 8.28
CA LYS A 254 -5.20 7.77 8.51
C LYS A 254 -4.42 8.93 9.12
N LEU A 255 -4.67 10.16 8.67
CA LEU A 255 -4.03 11.35 9.20
C LEU A 255 -4.46 11.61 10.66
N VAL A 256 -5.76 11.49 10.96
CA VAL A 256 -6.27 11.59 12.33
C VAL A 256 -5.69 10.48 13.20
N LEU A 257 -5.60 9.25 12.70
CA LEU A 257 -4.98 8.13 13.41
C LEU A 257 -3.51 8.41 13.75
N GLY A 258 -2.75 8.97 12.81
CA GLY A 258 -1.34 9.33 13.03
C GLY A 258 -1.15 10.49 13.99
N LEU A 259 -1.97 11.55 13.85
CA LEU A 259 -1.84 12.75 14.68
C LEU A 259 -2.45 12.59 16.09
N ALA A 260 -3.55 11.85 16.23
CA ALA A 260 -4.30 11.75 17.48
C ALA A 260 -3.99 10.50 18.31
N LEU A 261 -3.52 9.41 17.68
CA LEU A 261 -3.49 8.10 18.32
C LEU A 261 -2.12 7.43 18.38
N GLY A 262 -1.02 8.00 17.84
CA GLY A 262 0.32 7.40 17.79
C GLY A 262 0.66 6.37 18.90
N CYS A 263 0.80 6.81 20.17
CA CYS A 263 1.12 5.90 21.28
C CYS A 263 -0.08 5.28 22.01
N SER A 264 -1.27 5.86 21.90
CA SER A 264 -2.48 5.29 22.51
C SER A 264 -3.03 4.12 21.69
N LEU A 265 -2.78 4.13 20.38
CA LEU A 265 -3.06 3.03 19.48
C LEU A 265 -2.25 1.83 19.94
N ALA A 266 -0.92 1.93 20.08
CA ALA A 266 -0.06 0.83 20.55
C ALA A 266 -0.57 0.11 21.81
N LYS A 267 -1.15 0.84 22.78
CA LYS A 267 -1.78 0.25 23.98
C LYS A 267 -3.10 -0.47 23.71
N LEU A 268 -3.97 0.10 22.88
CA LEU A 268 -5.21 -0.54 22.42
C LEU A 268 -4.92 -1.77 21.54
N LEU A 269 -3.83 -1.68 20.79
CA LEU A 269 -3.31 -2.66 19.86
C LEU A 269 -2.75 -3.90 20.57
N ASN A 270 -2.16 -3.74 21.76
CA ASN A 270 -1.68 -4.87 22.57
C ASN A 270 -2.81 -5.73 23.15
N GLN A 271 -4.06 -5.26 23.11
CA GLN A 271 -5.23 -6.05 23.50
C GLN A 271 -5.85 -6.83 22.34
N PHE A 272 -5.33 -6.68 21.11
CA PHE A 272 -5.89 -7.33 19.94
C PHE A 272 -5.44 -8.79 19.86
N PRO A 273 -6.35 -9.76 19.67
CA PRO A 273 -5.98 -11.17 19.63
C PRO A 273 -5.10 -11.46 18.41
N VAL A 274 -3.86 -11.88 18.67
CA VAL A 274 -2.85 -12.25 17.65
C VAL A 274 -3.36 -13.32 16.67
N GLY A 275 -4.30 -14.18 17.11
CA GLY A 275 -4.94 -15.16 16.25
C GLY A 275 -5.82 -14.56 15.14
N VAL A 276 -6.43 -13.40 15.38
CA VAL A 276 -7.21 -12.66 14.36
C VAL A 276 -6.26 -11.96 13.40
N LEU A 277 -5.13 -11.46 13.91
CA LEU A 277 -4.08 -10.82 13.13
C LEU A 277 -3.52 -11.74 12.04
N GLY A 278 -3.25 -13.00 12.39
CA GLY A 278 -2.76 -14.00 11.43
C GLY A 278 -3.77 -14.43 10.36
N VAL A 279 -5.08 -14.18 10.55
CA VAL A 279 -6.11 -14.45 9.52
C VAL A 279 -6.28 -13.25 8.57
N LEU A 280 -5.85 -12.06 9.00
CA LEU A 280 -5.98 -10.80 8.25
C LEU A 280 -4.76 -10.51 7.34
N LEU A 281 -3.65 -11.22 7.55
CA LEU A 281 -2.41 -11.18 6.75
C LEU A 281 -2.49 -12.14 5.55
#